data_AF-A0A356UEG3-F1
#
_entry.id   AF-A0A356UEG3-F1
#
_cell.length_a   1.000
_cell.length_b   1.000
_cell.length_c   1.000
_cell.angle_alpha   90.00
_cell.angle_beta   90.00
_cell.angle_gamma   90.00
#
_symmetry.space_group_name_H-M   'P 1'
#
loop_
_entity.id
_entity.type
_entity.pdbx_description
1 polymer ?
#
loop_
_entity_poly.entity_id
_entity_poly.type
_entity_poly.pdbx_seq_one_letter_code
_entity_poly.pdbx_strand_id
1 'polypeptide(L)'
;MPEINFFKPVEKELALVESGLADNLDSSINIMNQASVHLIKAGGKRLRPAFALLAARFYGEDLEEVIPAAVALELIHMATLVHDDV
;
A
#
# COMPACT_ATOMS: atom_id res chain seq x y z
N MET A 1 4.28 -14.96 25.00
CA MET A 1 3.05 -14.61 24.24
C MET A 1 3.25 -15.12 22.82
N PRO A 2 2.27 -15.80 22.20
CA PRO A 2 2.38 -16.14 20.79
C PRO A 2 2.48 -14.86 19.98
N GLU A 3 3.36 -14.85 18.98
CA GLU A 3 3.55 -13.71 18.09
C GLU A 3 2.29 -13.56 17.21
N ILE A 4 1.53 -12.48 17.40
CA ILE A 4 0.30 -12.25 16.65
C ILE A 4 0.69 -11.62 15.30
N ASN A 5 0.58 -12.39 14.21
CA ASN A 5 0.68 -11.82 12.87
C ASN A 5 -0.64 -11.14 12.50
N PHE A 6 -0.68 -9.82 12.74
CA PHE A 6 -1.83 -8.95 12.46
C PHE A 6 -2.28 -8.96 11.00
N PHE A 7 -1.34 -9.11 10.06
CA PHE A 7 -1.61 -9.03 8.62
C PHE A 7 -2.06 -10.36 8.01
N LYS A 8 -1.87 -11.48 8.72
CA LYS A 8 -2.18 -12.83 8.23
C LYS A 8 -3.57 -12.96 7.58
N PRO A 9 -4.65 -12.32 8.06
CA PRO A 9 -5.94 -12.40 7.37
C PRO A 9 -5.86 -11.86 5.93
N VAL A 10 -5.22 -10.71 5.72
CA VAL A 10 -5.24 -9.95 4.46
C VAL A 10 -3.90 -9.98 3.71
N GLU A 11 -3.06 -11.00 3.99
CA GLU A 11 -1.69 -11.09 3.46
C GLU A 11 -1.66 -11.19 1.93
N LYS A 12 -2.63 -11.88 1.34
CA LYS A 12 -2.73 -12.04 -0.12
C LYS A 12 -3.11 -10.73 -0.80
N GLU A 13 -4.07 -10.03 -0.23
CA GLU A 13 -4.57 -8.75 -0.74
C GLU A 13 -3.51 -7.65 -0.56
N LEU A 14 -2.73 -7.69 0.52
CA LEU A 14 -1.58 -6.81 0.69
C LEU A 14 -0.52 -7.01 -0.40
N ALA A 15 -0.28 -8.25 -0.86
CA ALA A 15 0.62 -8.49 -1.99
C ALA A 15 0.08 -7.87 -3.30
N LEU A 16 -1.23 -7.87 -3.49
CA LEU A 16 -1.88 -7.19 -4.62
C LEU A 16 -1.77 -5.66 -4.51
N VAL A 17 -1.87 -5.12 -3.29
CA VAL A 17 -1.61 -3.69 -3.04
C VAL A 17 -0.17 -3.33 -3.41
N GLU A 18 0.84 -4.14 -3.07
CA GLU A 18 2.23 -3.87 -3.47
C GLU A 18 2.40 -3.83 -5.01
N SER A 19 1.76 -4.75 -5.73
CA SER A 19 1.73 -4.71 -7.20
C SER A 19 1.07 -3.42 -7.69
N GLY A 20 -0.09 -3.09 -7.15
CA GLY A 20 -0.84 -1.89 -7.53
C GLY A 20 -0.06 -0.60 -7.28
N LEU A 21 0.76 -0.53 -6.22
CA LEU A 21 1.66 0.61 -5.99
C LEU A 21 2.69 0.73 -7.11
N ALA A 22 3.33 -0.37 -7.48
CA ALA A 22 4.34 -0.37 -8.54
C ALA A 22 3.74 0.02 -9.90
N ASP A 23 2.55 -0.49 -10.21
CA ASP A 23 1.85 -0.25 -11.47
C ASP A 23 1.41 1.22 -11.64
N ASN A 24 1.21 1.95 -10.54
CA ASN A 24 0.72 3.33 -10.56
C ASN A 24 1.82 4.42 -10.53
N LEU A 25 3.10 4.05 -10.50
CA LEU A 25 4.21 5.03 -10.42
C LEU A 25 4.94 5.28 -11.75
N ASP A 26 4.33 4.94 -12.88
CA ASP A 26 4.91 5.19 -14.19
C ASP A 26 4.99 6.69 -14.51
N SER A 27 6.22 7.17 -14.76
CA SER A 27 6.51 8.55 -15.11
C SER A 27 7.48 8.59 -16.28
N SER A 28 7.16 9.42 -17.28
CA SER A 28 8.04 9.69 -18.43
C SER A 28 9.32 10.43 -18.05
N ILE A 29 9.39 10.97 -16.83
CA ILE A 29 10.57 11.65 -16.29
C ILE A 29 11.39 10.65 -15.48
N ASN A 30 12.55 10.26 -16.01
CA ASN A 30 13.43 9.23 -15.44
C ASN A 30 13.78 9.46 -13.95
N ILE A 31 14.10 10.70 -13.55
CA ILE A 31 14.44 11.00 -12.15
C ILE A 31 13.24 10.80 -11.20
N MET A 32 12.05 11.13 -11.66
CA MET A 32 10.82 10.96 -10.88
C MET A 32 10.47 9.48 -10.73
N ASN A 33 10.62 8.70 -11.81
CA ASN A 33 10.42 7.26 -11.77
C ASN A 33 11.42 6.56 -10.82
N GLN A 34 12.71 6.92 -10.89
CA GLN A 34 13.72 6.37 -9.98
C GLN A 34 13.44 6.70 -8.51
N ALA A 35 13.05 7.94 -8.21
CA ALA A 35 12.69 8.35 -6.84
C ALA A 35 11.46 7.58 -6.33
N SER A 36 10.41 7.48 -7.14
CA SER A 36 9.19 6.72 -6.86
C SER A 36 9.47 5.24 -6.57
N VAL A 37 10.24 4.57 -7.45
CA VAL A 37 10.62 3.16 -7.28
C VAL A 37 11.47 2.95 -6.04
N HIS A 38 12.39 3.88 -5.73
CA HIS A 38 13.19 3.83 -4.52
C HIS A 38 12.31 3.89 -3.26
N LEU A 39 11.33 4.81 -3.25
CA LEU A 39 10.39 4.97 -2.15
C LEU A 39 9.52 3.72 -1.91
N ILE A 40 8.99 3.09 -2.97
CA ILE A 40 8.27 1.81 -2.83
C ILE A 40 9.18 0.74 -2.24
N LYS A 41 10.40 0.59 -2.77
CA LYS A 41 11.35 -0.46 -2.37
C LYS A 41 11.90 -0.28 -0.96
N ALA A 42 11.95 0.95 -0.46
CA ALA A 42 12.24 1.22 0.95
C ALA A 42 11.20 0.56 1.88
N GLY A 43 10.03 0.22 1.35
CA GLY A 43 9.00 -0.54 2.03
C GLY A 43 8.18 0.32 2.97
N GLY A 44 7.60 -0.30 3.98
CA GLY A 44 6.79 0.36 4.99
C GLY A 44 6.03 -0.66 5.80
N LYS A 45 5.38 -0.21 6.88
CA LYS A 45 4.57 -1.09 7.74
C LYS A 45 3.23 -1.47 7.10
N ARG A 46 2.83 -0.79 6.03
CA ARG A 46 1.56 -0.99 5.29
C ARG A 46 0.31 -1.03 6.19
N LEU A 47 0.32 -0.23 7.25
CA LEU A 47 -0.78 -0.20 8.21
C LEU A 47 -2.07 0.34 7.58
N ARG A 48 -1.97 1.37 6.71
CA ARG A 48 -3.13 1.99 6.06
C ARG A 48 -3.86 1.03 5.13
N PRO A 49 -3.20 0.39 4.13
CA PRO A 49 -3.88 -0.58 3.28
C PRO A 49 -4.37 -1.80 4.08
N ALA A 50 -3.61 -2.26 5.08
CA ALA A 50 -4.05 -3.37 5.93
C ALA A 50 -5.35 -3.04 6.70
N PHE A 51 -5.47 -1.82 7.26
CA PHE A 51 -6.69 -1.41 7.96
C PHE A 51 -7.90 -1.32 7.01
N ALA A 52 -7.71 -0.79 5.79
CA ALA A 52 -8.79 -0.75 4.80
C ALA A 52 -9.30 -2.15 4.45
N LEU A 53 -8.37 -3.08 4.17
CA LEU A 53 -8.69 -4.47 3.84
C LEU A 53 -9.33 -5.23 5.01
N LEU A 54 -8.81 -5.04 6.24
CA LEU A 54 -9.38 -5.67 7.43
C LEU A 54 -10.79 -5.14 7.74
N ALA A 55 -11.03 -3.84 7.54
CA ALA A 55 -12.35 -3.24 7.71
C ALA A 55 -13.34 -3.82 6.69
N ALA A 56 -12.98 -3.86 5.41
CA ALA A 56 -13.80 -4.45 4.36
C ALA A 56 -14.13 -5.93 4.65
N ARG A 57 -13.12 -6.71 5.06
CA ARG A 57 -13.30 -8.11 5.45
C ARG A 57 -14.29 -8.28 6.61
N PHE A 58 -14.24 -7.38 7.59
CA PHE A 58 -15.14 -7.44 8.75
C PHE A 58 -16.61 -7.26 8.36
N TYR A 59 -16.88 -6.47 7.32
CA TYR A 59 -18.24 -6.27 6.79
C TYR A 59 -18.66 -7.29 5.72
N GLY A 60 -17.76 -8.21 5.32
CA GLY A 60 -18.04 -9.23 4.30
C GLY A 60 -18.02 -8.69 2.87
N GLU A 61 -17.35 -7.56 2.65
CA GLU A 61 -17.17 -6.96 1.32
C GLU A 61 -16.18 -7.77 0.47
N ASP A 62 -16.29 -7.62 -0.85
CA ASP A 62 -15.28 -8.14 -1.77
C ASP A 62 -13.98 -7.34 -1.62
N LEU A 63 -12.92 -8.01 -1.17
CA LEU A 63 -11.63 -7.36 -0.97
C LEU A 63 -11.01 -6.91 -2.29
N GLU A 64 -11.32 -7.57 -3.42
CA GLU A 64 -10.82 -7.15 -4.73
C GLU A 64 -11.30 -5.75 -5.10
N GLU A 65 -12.54 -5.40 -4.75
CA GLU A 65 -13.09 -4.05 -4.97
C GLU A 65 -12.43 -2.99 -4.07
N VAL A 66 -11.84 -3.38 -2.95
CA VAL A 66 -11.22 -2.48 -1.96
C VAL A 66 -9.73 -2.26 -2.22
N ILE A 67 -9.07 -3.15 -2.95
CA ILE A 67 -7.64 -3.03 -3.29
C ILE A 67 -7.30 -1.68 -3.94
N PRO A 68 -8.04 -1.16 -4.95
CA PRO A 68 -7.74 0.14 -5.55
C PRO A 68 -7.77 1.29 -4.53
N ALA A 69 -8.70 1.25 -3.57
CA ALA A 69 -8.77 2.25 -2.50
C ALA A 69 -7.60 2.10 -1.52
N ALA A 70 -7.20 0.88 -1.18
CA ALA A 70 -6.04 0.60 -0.35
C ALA A 70 -4.73 1.08 -1.00
N VAL A 71 -4.58 0.90 -2.32
CA VAL A 71 -3.47 1.44 -3.11
C VAL A 71 -3.47 2.97 -3.07
N ALA A 72 -4.61 3.61 -3.35
CA ALA A 72 -4.72 5.06 -3.32
C ALA A 72 -4.37 5.66 -1.95
N LEU A 73 -4.80 5.02 -0.86
CA LEU A 73 -4.46 5.43 0.51
C LEU A 73 -2.96 5.42 0.77
N GLU A 74 -2.26 4.38 0.32
CA GLU A 74 -0.82 4.27 0.53
C GLU A 74 -0.04 5.21 -0.42
N LEU A 75 -0.49 5.45 -1.66
CA LEU A 75 0.09 6.45 -2.55
C LEU A 75 0.02 7.87 -1.94
N ILE A 76 -1.14 8.25 -1.39
CA ILE A 76 -1.30 9.54 -0.70
C ILE A 76 -0.36 9.62 0.51
N HIS A 77 -0.27 8.55 1.30
CA HIS A 77 0.67 8.49 2.42
C HIS A 77 2.13 8.69 1.99
N MET A 78 2.54 8.03 0.92
CA MET A 78 3.90 8.16 0.40
C MET A 78 4.17 9.59 -0.08
N ALA A 79 3.19 10.23 -0.72
CA ALA A 79 3.29 11.63 -1.10
C ALA A 79 3.48 12.55 0.12
N THR A 80 2.74 12.33 1.23
CA THR A 80 2.95 13.15 2.43
C THR A 80 4.33 12.93 3.05
N LEU A 81 4.86 11.70 3.05
CA LEU A 81 6.22 11.43 3.56
C LEU A 81 7.28 12.24 2.80
N VAL A 82 7.22 12.24 1.46
CA VAL A 82 8.15 13.03 0.64
C VAL A 82 8.05 14.52 0.96
N HIS A 83 6.84 15.03 1.17
CA HIS A 83 6.62 16.43 1.51
C HIS A 83 7.03 16.79 2.95
N ASP A 84 6.93 15.86 3.90
CA ASP A 84 7.33 16.06 5.30
C ASP A 84 8.86 16.04 5.47
N ASP A 85 9.58 15.31 4.61
CA ASP A 85 11.03 15.11 4.67
C ASP A 85 11.85 16.22 3.94
N VAL A 86 11.20 17.18 3.29
CA VAL A 86 11.82 18.33 2.58
C VAL A 86 11.74 19.61 3.40
#